data_AF-A0A958EH10-F1
#
_entry.id   AF-A0A958EH10-F1
#
_cell.length_a   1.000
_cell.length_b   1.000
_cell.length_c   1.000
_cell.angle_alpha   90.00
_cell.angle_beta   90.00
_cell.angle_gamma   90.00
#
_symmetry.space_group_name_H-M   'P 1'
#
loop_
_entity.id
_entity.type
_entity.pdbx_description
1 polymer ?
#
loop_
_entity_poly.entity_id
_entity_poly.type
_entity_poly.pdbx_seq_one_letter_code
_entity_poly.pdbx_strand_id
1 'polypeptide(L)' 'MNNEQLIAEHCVGIEERIRQAANSTEARRVADNACAQLGRQCDSETVAIFLKHHVESLFKKHWGESR' A
#
# COMPACT_ATOMS: atom_id res chain seq x y z
N MET A 1 3.47 -19.88 0.36
CA MET A 1 3.66 -18.73 -0.56
C MET A 1 4.92 -18.00 -0.15
N ASN A 2 5.72 -17.54 -1.10
CA ASN A 2 6.91 -16.75 -0.79
C ASN A 2 6.51 -15.28 -0.60
N ASN A 3 7.20 -14.54 0.27
CA ASN A 3 6.86 -13.14 0.59
C ASN A 3 6.88 -12.24 -0.66
N GLU A 4 7.73 -12.53 -1.64
CA GLU A 4 7.80 -11.80 -2.93
C GLU A 4 6.51 -11.91 -3.76
N GLN A 5 5.85 -13.07 -3.77
CA GLN A 5 4.59 -13.25 -4.52
C GLN A 5 3.44 -12.47 -3.87
N LEU A 6 3.37 -12.50 -2.55
CA LEU A 6 2.39 -11.73 -1.79
C LEU A 6 2.59 -10.22 -1.97
N ILE A 7 3.84 -9.76 -1.94
CA ILE A 7 4.17 -8.36 -2.23
C ILE A 7 3.78 -8.00 -3.66
N ALA A 8 4.09 -8.84 -4.65
CA ALA A 8 3.71 -8.58 -6.03
C ALA A 8 2.18 -8.49 -6.17
N GLU A 9 1.41 -9.45 -5.66
CA GLU A 9 -0.05 -9.44 -5.80
C GLU A 9 -0.72 -8.23 -5.13
N HIS A 10 -0.25 -7.81 -3.94
CA HIS A 10 -0.89 -6.74 -3.17
C HIS A 10 -0.33 -5.34 -3.45
N CYS A 11 0.94 -5.23 -3.85
CA CYS A 11 1.54 -3.94 -4.21
C CYS A 11 1.39 -3.61 -5.70
N VAL A 12 1.22 -4.59 -6.58
CA VAL A 12 0.99 -4.30 -8.01
C VAL A 12 -0.34 -3.57 -8.17
N GLY A 13 -0.26 -2.38 -8.75
CA GLY A 13 -1.43 -1.53 -8.97
C GLY A 13 -1.88 -0.70 -7.76
N ILE A 14 -1.21 -0.79 -6.60
CA ILE A 14 -1.55 0.08 -5.47
C ILE A 14 -1.29 1.55 -5.79
N GLU A 15 -0.21 1.85 -6.52
CA GLU A 15 0.11 3.19 -7.03
C GLU A 15 -0.97 3.71 -7.98
N GLU A 16 -1.38 2.89 -8.95
CA GLU A 16 -2.44 3.22 -9.92
C GLU A 16 -3.74 3.59 -9.18
N ARG A 17 -4.13 2.78 -8.19
CA ARG A 17 -5.35 2.98 -7.40
C ARG A 17 -5.26 4.21 -6.48
N ILE A 18 -4.10 4.47 -5.88
CA ILE A 18 -3.85 5.69 -5.07
C ILE A 18 -3.92 6.93 -5.95
N ARG A 19 -3.36 6.87 -7.16
CA ARG A 19 -3.36 7.98 -8.13
C ARG A 19 -4.77 8.27 -8.67
N GLN A 20 -5.57 7.24 -8.90
CA GLN A 20 -6.92 7.36 -9.46
C GLN A 20 -8.00 7.67 -8.41
N ALA A 21 -7.66 7.68 -7.12
CA ALA A 21 -8.63 7.98 -6.07
C ALA A 21 -9.17 9.41 -6.21
N ALA A 22 -10.45 9.60 -5.90
CA ALA A 22 -11.13 10.89 -6.07
C ALA A 22 -10.62 11.97 -5.10
N ASN A 23 -10.05 11.58 -3.96
CA ASN A 23 -9.49 12.44 -2.94
C ASN A 23 -8.50 11.67 -2.05
N SER A 24 -7.75 12.39 -1.21
CA SER A 24 -6.73 11.78 -0.35
C SER A 24 -7.30 10.82 0.70
N THR A 25 -8.55 11.04 1.15
CA THR A 25 -9.23 10.11 2.06
C THR A 25 -9.51 8.78 1.38
N GLU A 26 -9.96 8.79 0.13
CA GLU A 26 -10.21 7.57 -0.64
C GLU A 26 -8.92 6.85 -1.02
N ALA A 27 -7.87 7.59 -1.39
CA ALA A 27 -6.54 7.03 -1.59
C ALA A 27 -6.08 6.29 -0.33
N ARG A 28 -6.41 6.81 0.86
CA ARG A 28 -5.94 6.28 2.14
C ARG A 28 -6.64 4.99 2.44
N ARG A 29 -7.96 4.96 2.21
CA ARG A 29 -8.78 3.76 2.32
C ARG A 29 -8.31 2.65 1.38
N VAL A 30 -7.92 2.99 0.16
CA VAL A 30 -7.35 2.03 -0.81
C VAL A 30 -6.08 1.41 -0.24
N ALA A 31 -5.16 2.24 0.28
CA ALA A 31 -3.90 1.79 0.81
C ALA A 31 -4.07 0.94 2.08
N ASP A 32 -4.89 1.40 3.04
CA ASP A 32 -5.17 0.68 4.28
C ASP A 32 -5.79 -0.69 4.02
N ASN A 33 -6.69 -0.79 3.03
CA ASN A 33 -7.28 -2.06 2.62
C ASN A 33 -6.23 -3.03 2.05
N ALA A 34 -5.32 -2.55 1.20
CA ALA A 34 -4.25 -3.36 0.65
C ALA A 34 -3.29 -3.83 1.77
N CYS A 35 -2.94 -2.94 2.70
CA CYS A 35 -2.15 -3.28 3.88
C CYS A 35 -2.81 -4.33 4.77
N ALA A 36 -4.10 -4.19 5.04
CA ALA A 36 -4.85 -5.14 5.86
C ALA A 36 -5.08 -6.50 5.18
N GLN A 37 -5.09 -6.54 3.84
CA GLN A 37 -5.14 -7.80 3.10
C GLN A 37 -3.78 -8.50 3.13
N LEU A 38 -2.68 -7.78 2.88
CA LEU A 38 -1.34 -8.33 2.95
C LEU A 38 -1.00 -8.82 4.36
N GLY A 39 -1.33 -8.06 5.40
CA GLY A 39 -1.09 -8.44 6.80
C GLY A 39 -1.90 -9.65 7.28
N ARG A 40 -2.98 -10.04 6.58
CA ARG A 40 -3.72 -11.28 6.84
C ARG A 40 -3.12 -12.50 6.15
N GLN A 41 -2.29 -12.28 5.12
CA GLN A 41 -1.69 -13.34 4.30
C GLN A 41 -0.18 -13.47 4.51
N CYS A 42 0.44 -12.48 5.13
CA CYS A 42 1.87 -12.39 5.39
C CYS A 42 2.10 -12.00 6.86
N ASP A 43 2.60 -12.94 7.66
CA ASP A 43 2.97 -12.71 9.07
C ASP A 43 4.35 -12.02 9.22
N SER A 44 4.95 -11.58 8.11
CA SER A 44 6.27 -10.95 8.13
C SER A 44 6.17 -9.47 8.50
N GLU A 45 6.72 -9.13 9.67
CA GLU A 45 6.83 -7.75 10.16
C GLU A 45 7.62 -6.86 9.18
N THR A 46 8.67 -7.39 8.55
CA THR A 46 9.46 -6.69 7.52
C THR A 46 8.60 -6.26 6.33
N VAL A 47 7.71 -7.14 5.87
CA VAL A 47 6.81 -6.84 4.74
C VAL A 47 5.80 -5.77 5.12
N ALA A 48 5.26 -5.82 6.34
CA ALA A 48 4.35 -4.79 6.84
C ALA A 48 5.01 -3.40 6.91
N ILE A 49 6.25 -3.33 7.40
CA ILE A 49 7.02 -2.08 7.46
C ILE A 49 7.31 -1.55 6.06
N PHE A 50 7.78 -2.41 5.15
CA PHE A 50 8.06 -2.03 3.76
C PHE A 50 6.81 -1.46 3.08
N LEU A 51 5.67 -2.14 3.22
CA LEU A 51 4.43 -1.73 2.59
C LEU A 51 3.95 -0.36 3.10
N LYS A 52 4.05 -0.12 4.41
CA LYS A 52 3.70 1.17 5.00
C LYS A 52 4.54 2.30 4.41
N HIS A 53 5.86 2.12 4.34
CA HIS A 53 6.76 3.11 3.73
C HIS A 53 6.50 3.31 2.24
N HIS A 54 6.18 2.23 1.51
CA HIS A 54 5.84 2.32 0.10
C HIS A 54 4.58 3.18 -0.12
N VAL A 55 3.52 2.92 0.64
CA VAL A 55 2.29 3.72 0.64
C VAL A 55 2.57 5.19 0.97
N GLU A 56 3.33 5.45 2.04
CA GLU A 56 3.69 6.83 2.43
C GLU A 56 4.43 7.57 1.31
N SER A 57 5.34 6.90 0.61
CA SER A 57 6.05 7.45 -0.55
C SER A 57 5.09 7.80 -1.69
N LEU A 58 4.12 6.91 -1.98
CA LEU A 58 3.10 7.14 -3.02
C LEU A 58 2.18 8.32 -2.66
N PHE A 59 1.82 8.45 -1.39
CA PHE A 59 1.06 9.59 -0.88
C PHE A 59 1.82 10.89 -1.07
N LYS A 60 3.09 10.93 -0.67
CA LYS A 60 3.93 12.10 -0.86
C LYS A 60 4.08 12.46 -2.34
N LYS A 61 4.23 11.45 -3.21
CA LYS A 61 4.40 11.61 -4.66
C LYS A 61 3.16 12.18 -5.36
N HIS A 62 1.98 11.63 -5.08
CA HIS A 62 0.76 11.93 -5.84
C HIS A 62 -0.16 12.95 -5.15
N TRP A 63 -0.07 13.07 -3.83
CA TRP A 63 -0.96 13.90 -3.02
C TRP A 63 -0.25 15.00 -2.24
N GLY A 64 1.10 15.02 -2.25
CA GLY A 64 1.88 16.00 -1.47
C GLY A 64 1.78 15.82 0.04
N GLU A 65 1.11 14.75 0.50
CA GLU A 65 0.94 14.44 1.91
C GLU A 65 2.08 13.53 2.37
N SER A 66 2.92 14.04 3.28
CA SER A 66 3.76 13.20 4.12
C SER A 66 3.18 13.23 5.52
N ARG A 67 2.86 12.06 6.07
CA ARG A 67 2.45 11.95 7.46
C ARG A 67 3.65 12.17 8.38
#